data_AF-A0A527W6K3-F1
#
_entry.id   AF-A0A527W6K3-F1
#
_cell.length_a   1.000
_cell.length_b   1.000
_cell.length_c   1.000
_cell.angle_alpha   90.00
_cell.angle_beta   90.00
_cell.angle_gamma   90.00
#
_symmetry.space_group_name_H-M   'P 1'
#
loop_
_entity.id
_entity.type
_entity.pdbx_description
1 polymer ?
#
loop_
_entity_poly.entity_id
_entity_poly.type
_entity_poly.pdbx_seq_one_letter_code
_entity_poly.pdbx_strand_id
1 'polypeptide(L)'
;MTQRSGSADLPLHGGRVPKWLGDRMTKLGAVLCEAIIHHYGRDELLRRLAHPFWFQSFGAVMGMDWHSSGITTSVIGALKRGLNPLAGELGIHVCGGRGAHSRKTPGELLAIGDRVGLDGNALATASRLVAKVDSAAVQDGYDLYLHGFIVADDGRWVVVQQGMNGDARQARRYHWLSEG
;
A
#
# COMPACT_ATOMS: atom_id res chain seq x y z
N MET A 1 5.92 35.07 34.02
CA MET A 1 6.18 33.62 33.91
C MET A 1 6.16 33.28 32.44
N THR A 2 7.29 32.87 31.86
CA THR A 2 7.35 32.35 30.49
C THR A 2 6.65 31.00 30.45
N GLN A 3 5.59 30.87 29.65
CA GLN A 3 5.00 29.56 29.35
C GLN A 3 6.06 28.71 28.62
N ARG A 4 6.23 27.46 29.04
CA ARG A 4 7.04 26.46 28.33
C ARG A 4 6.44 26.28 26.93
N SER A 5 7.02 26.90 25.92
CA SER A 5 6.75 26.61 24.51
C SER A 5 7.63 25.44 24.08
N GLY A 6 7.04 24.33 23.61
CA GLY A 6 7.80 23.18 23.07
C GLY A 6 7.55 21.82 23.73
N SER A 7 6.33 21.56 24.24
CA SER A 7 5.91 20.21 24.60
C SER A 7 4.77 19.77 23.68
N ALA A 8 4.88 18.57 23.11
CA ALA A 8 3.80 17.91 22.40
C ALA A 8 3.55 16.57 23.07
N ASP A 9 2.37 16.38 23.62
CA ASP A 9 1.94 15.09 24.14
C ASP A 9 1.39 14.28 22.98
N LEU A 10 2.07 13.19 22.66
CA LEU A 10 1.67 12.28 21.60
C LEU A 10 0.96 11.08 22.23
N PRO A 11 -0.26 10.74 21.80
CA PRO A 11 -0.97 9.59 22.35
C PRO A 11 -0.26 8.29 21.95
N LEU A 12 -0.30 7.28 22.82
CA LEU A 12 0.05 5.92 22.43
C LEU A 12 -1.04 5.39 21.50
N HIS A 13 -0.70 5.15 20.24
CA HIS A 13 -1.67 4.70 19.24
C HIS A 13 -1.96 3.20 19.39
N GLY A 14 -3.12 2.89 19.96
CA GLY A 14 -3.75 1.57 19.87
C GLY A 14 -5.06 1.64 19.07
N GLY A 15 -5.48 0.52 18.49
CA GLY A 15 -6.79 0.39 17.86
C GLY A 15 -6.81 0.58 16.34
N ARG A 16 -7.98 0.96 15.81
CA ARG A 16 -8.23 1.08 14.36
C ARG A 16 -8.35 2.55 13.97
N VAL A 17 -7.93 2.87 12.76
CA VAL A 17 -8.17 4.19 12.14
C VAL A 17 -9.67 4.50 12.19
N PRO A 18 -10.10 5.62 12.79
CA PRO A 18 -11.50 6.02 12.82
C PRO A 18 -12.06 6.20 11.41
N LYS A 19 -13.34 5.91 11.21
CA LYS A 19 -13.99 6.01 9.90
C LYS A 19 -13.79 7.39 9.25
N TRP A 20 -13.98 8.47 10.01
CA TRP A 20 -13.84 9.84 9.50
C TRP A 20 -12.42 10.11 8.96
N LEU A 21 -11.39 9.56 9.60
CA LEU A 21 -10.00 9.71 9.15
C LEU A 21 -9.80 8.84 7.91
N GLY A 22 -10.26 7.59 7.94
CA GLY A 22 -10.18 6.68 6.79
C GLY A 22 -10.87 7.23 5.52
N ASP A 23 -11.98 7.96 5.67
CA ASP A 23 -12.68 8.62 4.56
C ASP A 23 -11.88 9.82 4.02
N ARG A 24 -11.26 10.62 4.90
CA ARG A 24 -10.37 11.73 4.49
C ARG A 24 -9.10 11.24 3.82
N MET A 25 -8.48 10.19 4.36
CA MET A 25 -7.35 9.50 3.75
C MET A 25 -7.68 9.05 2.33
N THR A 26 -8.83 8.40 2.14
CA THR A 26 -9.25 7.94 0.80
C THR A 26 -9.36 9.11 -0.19
N LYS A 27 -9.99 10.23 0.20
CA LYS A 27 -10.11 11.40 -0.67
C LYS A 27 -8.76 12.04 -1.00
N LEU A 28 -7.93 12.29 0.01
CA LEU A 28 -6.63 12.94 -0.18
C LEU A 28 -5.66 12.05 -0.96
N GLY A 29 -5.62 10.74 -0.64
CA GLY A 29 -4.77 9.78 -1.33
C GLY A 29 -5.12 9.64 -2.81
N ALA A 30 -6.42 9.59 -3.15
CA ALA A 30 -6.87 9.55 -4.54
C ALA A 30 -6.41 10.79 -5.31
N VAL A 31 -6.72 11.98 -4.82
CA VAL A 31 -6.38 13.25 -5.50
C VAL A 31 -4.87 13.42 -5.69
N LEU A 32 -4.05 13.03 -4.70
CA LEU A 32 -2.60 13.08 -4.83
C LEU A 32 -2.08 12.09 -5.88
N CYS A 33 -2.62 10.87 -5.92
CA CYS A 33 -2.27 9.89 -6.94
C CYS A 33 -2.71 10.35 -8.34
N GLU A 34 -3.92 10.90 -8.49
CA GLU A 34 -4.41 11.51 -9.73
C GLU A 34 -3.46 12.60 -10.23
N ALA A 35 -3.08 13.54 -9.35
CA ALA A 35 -2.13 14.59 -9.71
C ALA A 35 -0.78 14.01 -10.16
N ILE A 36 -0.26 12.99 -9.47
CA ILE A 36 1.00 12.35 -9.87
C ILE A 36 0.85 11.70 -11.25
N ILE A 37 -0.24 10.96 -11.49
CA ILE A 37 -0.48 10.30 -12.78
C ILE A 37 -0.61 11.32 -13.90
N HIS A 38 -1.38 12.39 -13.71
CA HIS A 38 -1.60 13.42 -14.74
C HIS A 38 -0.32 14.19 -15.09
N HIS A 39 0.55 14.45 -14.12
CA HIS A 39 1.75 15.26 -14.35
C HIS A 39 3.01 14.44 -14.68
N TYR A 40 3.10 13.20 -14.20
CA TYR A 40 4.32 12.39 -14.31
C TYR A 40 4.09 10.97 -14.85
N GLY A 41 2.83 10.56 -15.03
CA GLY A 41 2.46 9.24 -15.52
C GLY A 41 2.34 8.18 -14.42
N ARG A 42 1.79 7.02 -14.81
CA ARG A 42 1.55 5.86 -13.93
C ARG A 42 2.84 5.30 -13.35
N ASP A 43 3.90 5.23 -14.15
CA ASP A 43 5.19 4.68 -13.76
C ASP A 43 5.78 5.43 -12.56
N GLU A 44 5.68 6.76 -12.58
CA GLU A 44 6.18 7.59 -11.49
C GLU A 44 5.40 7.31 -10.19
N LEU A 45 4.09 7.10 -10.27
CA LEU A 45 3.31 6.69 -9.11
C LEU A 45 3.81 5.32 -8.59
N LEU A 46 4.03 4.34 -9.46
CA LEU A 46 4.52 3.01 -9.06
C LEU A 46 5.91 3.10 -8.41
N ARG A 47 6.85 3.85 -8.98
CA ARG A 47 8.19 4.08 -8.40
C ARG A 47 8.12 4.75 -7.03
N ARG A 48 7.27 5.76 -6.87
CA ARG A 48 7.05 6.45 -5.59
C ARG A 48 6.48 5.51 -4.54
N LEU A 49 5.49 4.70 -4.89
CA LEU A 49 4.92 3.69 -4.00
C LEU A 49 5.93 2.58 -3.65
N ALA A 50 6.85 2.27 -4.56
CA ALA A 50 7.94 1.32 -4.32
C ALA A 50 9.01 1.87 -3.36
N HIS A 51 9.17 3.20 -3.29
CA HIS A 51 10.18 3.81 -2.44
C HIS A 51 9.73 3.84 -0.95
N PRO A 52 10.39 3.11 -0.03
CA PRO A 52 9.86 2.91 1.33
C PRO A 52 9.67 4.19 2.14
N PHE A 53 10.58 5.16 2.01
CA PHE A 53 10.47 6.44 2.71
C PHE A 53 9.44 7.35 2.07
N TRP A 54 9.24 7.27 0.75
CA TRP A 54 8.21 8.08 0.10
C TRP A 54 6.83 7.59 0.50
N PHE A 55 6.63 6.26 0.51
CA PHE A 55 5.41 5.64 1.00
C PHE A 55 5.14 6.00 2.47
N GLN A 56 6.18 6.07 3.30
CA GLN A 56 6.06 6.51 4.69
C GLN A 56 5.61 7.97 4.79
N SER A 57 6.25 8.88 4.04
CA SER A 57 5.86 10.28 3.94
C SER A 57 4.45 10.46 3.43
N PHE A 58 4.04 9.65 2.46
CA PHE A 58 2.71 9.67 1.90
C PHE A 58 1.66 9.29 2.95
N GLY A 59 1.92 8.24 3.75
CA GLY A 59 1.09 7.92 4.91
C GLY A 59 0.99 9.07 5.91
N ALA A 60 2.09 9.78 6.15
CA ALA A 60 2.11 10.95 7.04
C ALA A 60 1.29 12.12 6.50
N VAL A 61 1.39 12.42 5.21
CA VAL A 61 0.56 13.42 4.51
C VAL A 61 -0.93 13.05 4.61
N MET A 62 -1.25 11.76 4.57
CA MET A 62 -2.62 11.25 4.75
C MET A 62 -3.11 11.31 6.20
N GLY A 63 -2.32 11.80 7.15
CA GLY A 63 -2.71 12.01 8.55
C GLY A 63 -2.36 10.86 9.50
N MET A 64 -1.40 10.01 9.14
CA MET A 64 -0.84 8.98 10.01
C MET A 64 0.47 9.44 10.66
N ASP A 65 0.82 8.89 11.82
CA ASP A 65 2.11 9.21 12.43
C ASP A 65 3.26 8.42 11.79
N TRP A 66 4.40 9.09 11.58
CA TRP A 66 5.58 8.53 10.91
C TRP A 66 6.10 7.22 11.54
N HIS A 67 5.88 6.98 12.83
CA HIS A 67 6.34 5.73 13.48
C HIS A 67 5.25 4.66 13.59
N SER A 68 4.08 4.89 12.99
CA SER A 68 2.95 3.96 13.08
C SER A 68 3.11 2.76 12.14
N SER A 69 3.10 1.55 12.71
CA SER A 69 2.99 0.30 11.96
C SER A 69 1.63 0.16 11.24
N GLY A 70 0.66 1.00 11.58
CA GLY A 70 -0.65 1.06 10.92
C GLY A 70 -0.62 1.74 9.55
N ILE A 71 0.46 2.46 9.20
CA ILE A 71 0.56 3.22 7.93
C ILE A 71 0.29 2.34 6.73
N THR A 72 0.99 1.22 6.59
CA THR A 72 0.89 0.39 5.38
C THR A 72 -0.53 -0.12 5.16
N THR A 73 -1.16 -0.58 6.24
CA THR A 73 -2.52 -1.11 6.18
C THR A 73 -3.55 -0.04 5.85
N SER A 74 -3.34 1.17 6.36
CA SER A 74 -4.28 2.29 6.24
C SER A 74 -4.16 2.95 4.88
N VAL A 75 -2.93 3.17 4.39
CA VAL A 75 -2.65 3.70 3.05
C VAL A 75 -3.14 2.74 1.98
N ILE A 76 -2.79 1.45 2.02
CA ILE A 76 -3.27 0.47 1.02
C ILE A 76 -4.80 0.38 1.02
N GLY A 77 -5.43 0.36 2.21
CA GLY A 77 -6.89 0.37 2.30
C GLY A 77 -7.52 1.64 1.75
N ALA A 78 -6.90 2.80 2.00
CA ALA A 78 -7.38 4.09 1.49
C ALA A 78 -7.24 4.21 -0.03
N LEU A 79 -6.10 3.82 -0.58
CA LEU A 79 -5.83 3.79 -2.02
C LEU A 79 -6.78 2.81 -2.73
N LYS A 80 -7.01 1.63 -2.18
CA LYS A 80 -7.96 0.66 -2.76
C LYS A 80 -9.38 1.22 -2.87
N ARG A 81 -9.85 1.94 -1.86
CA ARG A 81 -11.17 2.59 -1.90
C ARG A 81 -11.21 3.81 -2.82
N GLY A 82 -10.10 4.54 -2.96
CA GLY A 82 -10.04 5.80 -3.70
C GLY A 82 -9.77 5.65 -5.18
N LEU A 83 -8.84 4.75 -5.55
CA LEU A 83 -8.38 4.60 -6.92
C LEU A 83 -9.21 3.60 -7.73
N ASN A 84 -9.71 2.51 -7.13
CA ASN A 84 -10.47 1.52 -7.88
C ASN A 84 -11.75 2.08 -8.54
N PRO A 85 -12.50 3.02 -7.93
CA PRO A 85 -13.59 3.71 -8.62
C PRO A 85 -13.16 4.53 -9.85
N LEU A 86 -11.91 5.00 -9.87
CA LEU A 86 -11.32 5.82 -10.93
C LEU A 86 -10.46 4.99 -11.90
N ALA A 87 -10.42 3.67 -11.74
CA ALA A 87 -9.46 2.81 -12.43
C ALA A 87 -9.64 2.81 -13.95
N GLY A 88 -10.86 3.06 -14.46
CA GLY A 88 -11.09 3.17 -15.90
C GLY A 88 -10.48 4.43 -16.52
N GLU A 89 -10.36 5.51 -15.76
CA GLU A 89 -9.79 6.78 -16.21
C GLU A 89 -8.27 6.81 -15.98
N LEU A 90 -7.83 6.34 -14.81
CA LEU A 90 -6.42 6.41 -14.40
C LEU A 90 -5.61 5.19 -14.85
N GLY A 91 -6.27 4.10 -15.23
CA GLY A 91 -5.63 2.84 -15.59
C GLY A 91 -4.72 2.28 -14.52
N ILE A 92 -5.11 2.41 -13.24
CA ILE A 92 -4.43 1.89 -12.05
C ILE A 92 -5.43 1.13 -11.20
N HIS A 93 -5.04 -0.07 -10.75
CA HIS A 93 -5.85 -0.96 -9.92
C HIS A 93 -5.09 -1.34 -8.66
N VAL A 94 -5.77 -1.29 -7.52
CA VAL A 94 -5.21 -1.67 -6.22
C VAL A 94 -5.90 -2.93 -5.72
N CYS A 95 -5.09 -3.96 -5.49
CA CYS A 95 -5.51 -5.29 -5.06
C CYS A 95 -4.98 -5.64 -3.68
N GLY A 96 -5.59 -6.67 -3.08
CA GLY A 96 -5.17 -7.22 -1.81
C GLY A 96 -5.65 -6.40 -0.60
N GLY A 97 -4.90 -6.50 0.49
CA GLY A 97 -5.21 -5.92 1.80
C GLY A 97 -4.81 -6.87 2.94
N ARG A 98 -5.49 -6.75 4.08
CA ARG A 98 -5.24 -7.60 5.25
C ARG A 98 -6.04 -8.89 5.22
N GLY A 99 -5.52 -9.93 5.87
CA GLY A 99 -6.27 -11.16 6.14
C GLY A 99 -6.82 -11.80 4.86
N ALA A 100 -8.16 -11.97 4.79
CA ALA A 100 -8.80 -12.60 3.63
C ALA A 100 -8.55 -11.84 2.32
N HIS A 101 -8.37 -10.51 2.36
CA HIS A 101 -8.09 -9.73 1.16
C HIS A 101 -6.72 -10.05 0.56
N SER A 102 -5.69 -10.27 1.40
CA SER A 102 -4.36 -10.71 0.93
C SER A 102 -4.47 -12.00 0.09
N ARG A 103 -5.21 -12.99 0.59
CA ARG A 103 -5.39 -14.28 -0.11
C ARG A 103 -6.22 -14.19 -1.39
N LYS A 104 -7.05 -13.16 -1.54
CA LYS A 104 -7.89 -12.95 -2.73
C LYS A 104 -7.16 -12.23 -3.86
N THR A 105 -5.99 -11.63 -3.60
CA THR A 105 -5.22 -10.86 -4.59
C THR A 105 -5.05 -11.58 -5.93
N PRO A 106 -4.70 -12.88 -6.00
CA PRO A 106 -4.58 -13.57 -7.28
C PRO A 106 -5.88 -13.58 -8.11
N GLY A 107 -7.03 -13.72 -7.45
CA GLY A 107 -8.34 -13.68 -8.11
C GLY A 107 -8.73 -12.26 -8.56
N GLU A 108 -8.37 -11.24 -7.77
CA GLU A 108 -8.56 -9.83 -8.17
C GLU A 108 -7.73 -9.50 -9.43
N LEU A 109 -6.49 -9.99 -9.50
CA LEU A 109 -5.60 -9.79 -10.66
C LEU A 109 -6.08 -10.50 -11.92
N LEU A 110 -6.63 -11.71 -11.80
CA LEU A 110 -7.27 -12.42 -12.92
C LEU A 110 -8.43 -11.60 -13.48
N ALA A 111 -9.33 -11.14 -12.61
CA ALA A 111 -10.48 -10.34 -13.03
C ALA A 111 -10.10 -8.99 -13.66
N ILE A 112 -8.99 -8.38 -13.22
CA ILE A 112 -8.44 -7.18 -13.86
C ILE A 112 -7.89 -7.54 -15.25
N GLY A 113 -7.10 -8.61 -15.36
CA GLY A 113 -6.56 -9.09 -16.62
C GLY A 113 -7.64 -9.30 -17.69
N ASP A 114 -8.72 -9.99 -17.32
CA ASP A 114 -9.87 -10.22 -18.20
C ASP A 114 -10.53 -8.92 -18.68
N ARG A 115 -10.57 -7.88 -17.83
CA ARG A 115 -11.22 -6.60 -18.13
C ARG A 115 -10.37 -5.67 -18.99
N VAL A 116 -9.06 -5.64 -18.77
CA VAL A 116 -8.16 -4.64 -19.39
C VAL A 116 -7.18 -5.25 -20.39
N GLY A 117 -7.25 -6.56 -20.64
CA GLY A 117 -6.45 -7.25 -21.65
C GLY A 117 -5.02 -7.60 -21.21
N LEU A 118 -4.80 -7.76 -19.89
CA LEU A 118 -3.50 -8.19 -19.34
C LEU A 118 -3.48 -9.70 -19.06
N ASP A 119 -2.28 -10.29 -19.02
CA ASP A 119 -2.09 -11.65 -18.54
C ASP A 119 -2.27 -11.73 -17.02
N GLY A 120 -3.51 -11.92 -16.59
CA GLY A 120 -3.88 -12.07 -15.18
C GLY A 120 -3.22 -13.28 -14.52
N ASN A 121 -2.88 -14.34 -15.26
CA ASN A 121 -2.21 -15.53 -14.71
C ASN A 121 -0.75 -15.24 -14.36
N ALA A 122 -0.05 -14.50 -15.23
CA ALA A 122 1.31 -14.03 -14.96
C ALA A 122 1.33 -13.10 -13.74
N LEU A 123 0.39 -12.15 -13.65
CA LEU A 123 0.26 -11.25 -12.49
C LEU A 123 -0.05 -12.01 -11.20
N ALA A 124 -0.98 -12.96 -11.24
CA ALA A 124 -1.32 -13.82 -10.11
C ALA A 124 -0.12 -14.66 -9.65
N THR A 125 0.71 -15.12 -10.58
CA THR A 125 1.95 -15.86 -10.29
C THR A 125 2.98 -14.96 -9.63
N ALA A 126 3.22 -13.77 -10.18
CA ALA A 126 4.11 -12.76 -9.60
C ALA A 126 3.70 -12.41 -8.17
N SER A 127 2.40 -12.15 -7.92
CA SER A 127 1.84 -11.88 -6.59
C SER A 127 2.16 -12.98 -5.58
N ARG A 128 1.98 -14.26 -5.96
CA ARG A 128 2.29 -15.41 -5.09
C ARG A 128 3.79 -15.56 -4.84
N LEU A 129 4.63 -15.38 -5.86
CA LEU A 129 6.07 -15.49 -5.73
C LEU A 129 6.63 -14.41 -4.81
N VAL A 130 6.21 -13.16 -4.98
CA VAL A 130 6.60 -12.05 -4.10
C VAL A 130 6.20 -12.32 -2.65
N ALA A 131 4.96 -12.77 -2.41
CA ALA A 131 4.51 -13.18 -1.07
C ALA A 131 5.36 -14.34 -0.52
N LYS A 132 5.76 -15.30 -1.36
CA LYS A 132 6.58 -16.44 -0.94
C LYS A 132 8.01 -16.05 -0.60
N VAL A 133 8.62 -15.13 -1.36
CA VAL A 133 9.96 -14.62 -1.07
C VAL A 133 9.98 -13.94 0.29
N ASP A 134 9.11 -12.94 0.48
CA ASP A 134 9.10 -12.15 1.72
C ASP A 134 8.70 -12.98 2.95
N SER A 135 7.86 -14.01 2.80
CA SER A 135 7.45 -14.86 3.92
C SER A 135 8.40 -16.01 4.24
N ALA A 136 9.15 -16.55 3.27
CA ALA A 136 9.86 -17.81 3.45
C ALA A 136 11.32 -17.79 2.99
N ALA A 137 11.67 -17.00 1.96
CA ALA A 137 13.03 -16.99 1.43
C ALA A 137 13.93 -16.01 2.20
N VAL A 138 13.39 -14.89 2.65
CA VAL A 138 14.15 -13.86 3.39
C VAL A 138 14.59 -14.35 4.78
N GLN A 139 13.80 -15.22 5.43
CA GLN A 139 14.10 -15.83 6.73
C GLN A 139 14.44 -14.81 7.83
N ASP A 140 13.79 -13.64 7.83
CA ASP A 140 14.04 -12.57 8.81
C ASP A 140 13.15 -12.65 10.07
N GLY A 141 12.31 -13.68 10.17
CA GLY A 141 11.42 -13.89 11.31
C GLY A 141 10.22 -12.95 11.35
N TYR A 142 9.80 -12.38 10.22
CA TYR A 142 8.57 -11.59 10.11
C TYR A 142 7.47 -12.35 9.36
N ASP A 143 6.32 -12.50 10.01
CA ASP A 143 5.15 -13.13 9.38
C ASP A 143 4.33 -12.12 8.57
N LEU A 144 4.05 -12.43 7.30
CA LEU A 144 3.27 -11.56 6.43
C LEU A 144 1.84 -11.35 6.95
N TYR A 145 1.48 -10.07 7.13
CA TYR A 145 0.21 -9.62 7.67
C TYR A 145 -0.64 -8.84 6.64
N LEU A 146 0.02 -8.18 5.68
CA LEU A 146 -0.60 -7.39 4.62
C LEU A 146 0.08 -7.69 3.28
N HIS A 147 -0.71 -7.85 2.22
CA HIS A 147 -0.24 -7.88 0.84
C HIS A 147 -1.03 -6.85 0.02
N GLY A 148 -0.37 -5.82 -0.49
CA GLY A 148 -0.94 -4.86 -1.43
C GLY A 148 -0.26 -4.96 -2.78
N PHE A 149 -1.04 -5.12 -3.85
CA PHE A 149 -0.54 -5.22 -5.22
C PHE A 149 -1.19 -4.12 -6.06
N ILE A 150 -0.40 -3.23 -6.64
CA ILE A 150 -0.89 -2.13 -7.48
C ILE A 150 -0.40 -2.37 -8.90
N VAL A 151 -1.31 -2.36 -9.87
CA VAL A 151 -1.01 -2.67 -11.28
C VAL A 151 -1.60 -1.61 -12.20
N ALA A 152 -0.82 -1.23 -13.22
CA ALA A 152 -1.26 -0.36 -14.31
C ALA A 152 -1.77 -1.18 -15.51
N ASP A 153 -2.57 -0.58 -16.39
CA ASP A 153 -3.10 -1.28 -17.58
C ASP A 153 -2.03 -1.67 -18.61
N ASP A 154 -0.81 -1.18 -18.48
CA ASP A 154 0.34 -1.62 -19.28
C ASP A 154 1.12 -2.78 -18.63
N GLY A 155 0.58 -3.36 -17.55
CA GLY A 155 1.12 -4.53 -16.88
C GLY A 155 2.24 -4.23 -15.89
N ARG A 156 2.67 -2.97 -15.74
CA ARG A 156 3.64 -2.58 -14.70
C ARG A 156 2.99 -2.57 -13.33
N TRP A 157 3.75 -2.97 -12.32
CA TRP A 157 3.21 -3.15 -10.98
C TRP A 157 4.21 -2.85 -9.87
N VAL A 158 3.67 -2.58 -8.69
CA VAL A 158 4.39 -2.49 -7.42
C VAL A 158 3.68 -3.34 -6.38
N VAL A 159 4.44 -4.04 -5.54
CA VAL A 159 3.92 -4.73 -4.36
C VAL A 159 4.44 -4.04 -3.11
N VAL A 160 3.54 -3.77 -2.17
CA VAL A 160 3.86 -3.29 -0.82
C VAL A 160 3.31 -4.28 0.18
N GLN A 161 4.20 -4.96 0.91
CA GLN A 161 3.84 -5.94 1.93
C GLN A 161 4.25 -5.47 3.32
N GLN A 162 3.57 -5.96 4.36
CA GLN A 162 3.99 -5.77 5.73
C GLN A 162 4.05 -7.10 6.46
N GLY A 163 5.21 -7.41 7.03
CA GLY A 163 5.42 -8.48 7.98
C GLY A 163 5.43 -7.97 9.42
N MET A 164 5.16 -8.84 10.38
CA MET A 164 5.24 -8.55 11.81
C MET A 164 6.09 -9.58 12.55
N ASN A 165 6.91 -9.10 13.48
CA ASN A 165 7.65 -9.93 14.42
C ASN A 165 7.15 -9.64 15.84
N GLY A 166 6.51 -10.63 16.46
CA GLY A 166 5.92 -10.51 17.78
C GLY A 166 6.95 -10.32 18.90
N ASP A 167 8.07 -11.06 18.82
CA ASP A 167 9.14 -11.04 19.83
C ASP A 167 9.87 -9.70 19.84
N ALA A 168 10.22 -9.20 18.64
CA ALA A 168 10.87 -7.90 18.46
C ALA A 168 9.90 -6.71 18.61
N ARG A 169 8.58 -6.96 18.64
CA ARG A 169 7.53 -5.93 18.62
C ARG A 169 7.68 -4.93 17.47
N GLN A 170 8.06 -5.44 16.30
CA GLN A 170 8.36 -4.63 15.12
C GLN A 170 7.50 -5.06 13.93
N ALA A 171 7.24 -4.11 13.04
CA ALA A 171 6.71 -4.38 11.72
C ALA A 171 7.76 -4.01 10.68
N ARG A 172 7.86 -4.81 9.62
CA ARG A 172 8.75 -4.57 8.49
C ARG A 172 7.92 -4.44 7.22
N ARG A 173 8.26 -3.46 6.38
CA ARG A 173 7.61 -3.26 5.09
C ARG A 173 8.56 -3.66 3.97
N TYR A 174 8.04 -4.43 3.01
CA TYR A 174 8.76 -4.90 1.84
C TYR A 174 8.15 -4.26 0.59
N HIS A 175 9.00 -3.90 -0.35
CA HIS A 175 8.59 -3.24 -1.59
C HIS A 175 9.24 -3.94 -2.78
N TRP A 176 8.44 -4.16 -3.81
CA TRP A 176 8.87 -4.74 -5.07
C TRP A 176 8.34 -3.87 -6.21
N LEU A 177 9.14 -3.66 -7.24
CA LEU A 177 8.76 -2.95 -8.45
C LEU A 177 9.01 -3.88 -9.65
N SER A 178 8.11 -3.88 -10.63
CA SER A 178 8.24 -4.71 -11.84
C SER A 178 9.31 -4.21 -12.80
N GLU A 179 9.78 -2.98 -12.64
CA GLU A 179 10.87 -2.37 -13.39
C GLU A 179 12.21 -2.73 -12.72
N GLY A 180 13.09 -3.38 -13.47
CA GLY A 180 14.39 -3.91 -13.02
C GLY A 180 14.67 -5.28 -13.63
#